data_AF-A0A967WK71-F1
#
_entry.id   AF-A0A967WK71-F1
#
_cell.length_a   1.000
_cell.length_b   1.000
_cell.length_c   1.000
_cell.angle_alpha   90.00
_cell.angle_beta   90.00
_cell.angle_gamma   90.00
#
_symmetry.space_group_name_H-M   'P 1'
#
loop_
_entity.id
_entity.type
_entity.pdbx_description
1 polymer ?
#
loop_
_entity_poly.entity_id
_entity_poly.type
_entity_poly.pdbx_seq_one_letter_code
_entity_poly.pdbx_strand_id
1 'polypeptide(L)'
;PHAGADRELVNWLAVEQEPLPYARLVGKVARAAGESTIEITLTQQANNGARYRKQIRLNGVARRAMDLLGQLNVVLFLPEDIALVSGSPSRRRRYLDAALCQIDPVYCRTLSRYNQIVTQRNALLKDLRERGGDSAQLAFWDERL
;
A
#
# COMPACT_ATOMS: atom_id res chain seq x y z
N PRO A 1 12.67 16.93 1.78
CA PRO A 1 12.00 16.64 3.07
C PRO A 1 11.40 15.23 3.07
N HIS A 2 11.98 14.30 3.83
CA HIS A 2 11.38 12.98 4.06
C HIS A 2 10.32 13.12 5.14
N ALA A 3 9.04 12.98 4.78
CA ALA A 3 7.99 12.80 5.76
C ALA A 3 8.07 11.35 6.28
N GLY A 4 8.23 11.17 7.59
CA GLY A 4 8.22 9.86 8.24
C GLY A 4 6.81 9.27 8.34
N ALA A 5 5.77 10.11 8.25
CA ALA A 5 4.37 9.70 8.24
C ALA A 5 3.50 10.66 7.41
N ASP A 6 2.46 10.14 6.74
CA ASP A 6 1.53 10.92 5.89
C ASP A 6 0.94 12.16 6.60
N ARG A 7 0.77 12.13 7.92
CA ARG A 7 0.27 13.27 8.73
C ARG A 7 1.18 14.51 8.67
N GLU A 8 2.47 14.33 8.44
CA GLU A 8 3.46 15.42 8.39
C GLU A 8 3.30 16.26 7.12
N LEU A 9 2.53 15.78 6.14
CA LEU A 9 2.18 16.51 4.93
C LEU A 9 1.02 17.50 5.15
N VAL A 10 0.35 17.45 6.30
CA VAL A 10 -0.74 18.38 6.63
C VAL A 10 -0.13 19.69 7.10
N ASN A 11 -0.57 20.80 6.48
CA ASN A 11 -0.14 22.13 6.89
C ASN A 11 -0.68 22.43 8.30
N TRP A 12 0.20 22.36 9.30
CA TRP A 12 -0.14 22.62 10.70
C TRP A 12 -0.56 24.07 10.96
N LEU A 13 -0.16 25.02 10.11
CA LEU A 13 -0.58 26.42 10.20
C LEU A 13 -2.04 26.63 9.76
N ALA A 14 -2.61 25.69 9.00
CA ALA A 14 -4.03 25.73 8.62
C ALA A 14 -4.95 25.32 9.78
N VAL A 15 -4.42 24.70 10.84
CA VAL A 15 -5.19 24.24 12.02
C VAL A 15 -5.75 25.44 12.81
N GLU A 16 -5.11 26.61 12.74
CA GLU A 16 -5.57 27.82 13.43
C GLU A 16 -6.66 28.59 12.67
N GLN A 17 -6.80 28.36 11.35
CA GLN A 17 -7.69 29.13 10.47
C GLN A 17 -8.82 28.31 9.86
N GLU A 18 -8.66 26.99 9.71
CA GLU A 18 -9.65 26.11 9.11
C GLU A 18 -10.18 25.07 10.12
N PRO A 19 -11.51 24.86 10.19
CA PRO A 19 -12.11 23.92 11.14
C PRO A 19 -11.72 22.46 10.90
N LEU A 20 -11.17 22.11 9.73
CA LEU A 20 -10.72 20.77 9.35
C LEU A 20 -9.44 20.84 8.51
N PRO A 21 -8.24 20.71 9.10
CA PRO A 21 -6.99 20.75 8.35
C PRO A 21 -6.91 19.56 7.39
N TYR A 22 -6.56 19.84 6.13
CA TYR A 22 -6.38 18.84 5.09
C TYR A 22 -5.12 19.09 4.26
N ALA A 23 -4.56 18.03 3.70
CA ALA A 23 -3.57 18.10 2.63
C ALA A 23 -4.21 17.57 1.35
N ARG A 24 -3.98 18.26 0.23
CA ARG A 24 -4.48 17.85 -1.08
C ARG A 24 -3.36 17.92 -2.09
N LEU A 25 -3.09 16.80 -2.74
CA LEU A 25 -2.10 16.68 -3.81
C LEU A 25 -2.81 16.25 -5.09
N VAL A 26 -2.65 17.03 -6.15
CA VAL A 26 -3.24 16.75 -7.46
C VAL A 26 -2.12 16.75 -8.49
N GLY A 27 -2.07 15.71 -9.32
CA GLY A 27 -1.09 15.59 -10.40
C GLY A 27 -1.76 15.05 -11.65
N LYS A 28 -1.37 15.59 -12.82
CA LYS A 28 -1.73 15.04 -14.12
C LYS A 28 -0.60 14.15 -14.62
N VAL A 29 -0.94 12.99 -15.14
CA VAL A 29 0.00 11.98 -15.63
C VAL A 29 -0.36 11.66 -17.06
N ALA A 30 0.57 11.92 -17.99
CA ALA A 30 0.42 11.59 -19.40
C ALA A 30 1.17 10.30 -19.72
N ARG A 31 0.49 9.38 -20.42
CA ARG A 31 1.02 8.07 -20.83
C ARG A 31 0.57 7.72 -22.23
N ALA A 32 1.15 6.67 -22.80
CA ALA A 32 0.75 6.15 -24.11
C ALA A 32 -0.77 5.84 -24.18
N ALA A 33 -1.38 5.40 -23.08
CA ALA A 33 -2.81 5.10 -23.00
C ALA A 33 -3.71 6.34 -22.82
N GLY A 34 -3.14 7.53 -22.55
CA GLY A 34 -3.88 8.77 -22.33
C GLY A 34 -3.41 9.56 -21.11
N GLU A 35 -4.08 10.69 -20.86
CA GLU A 35 -3.88 11.53 -19.68
C GLU A 35 -4.79 11.06 -18.54
N SER A 36 -4.30 11.13 -17.30
CA SER A 36 -5.08 10.84 -16.11
C SER A 36 -4.73 11.80 -14.98
N THR A 37 -5.74 12.19 -14.20
CA THR A 37 -5.57 13.04 -13.03
C THR A 37 -5.62 12.18 -11.77
N ILE A 38 -4.55 12.22 -10.99
CA ILE A 38 -4.44 11.56 -9.69
C ILE A 38 -4.61 12.62 -8.60
N GLU A 39 -5.53 12.38 -7.68
CA GLU A 39 -5.79 13.24 -6.53
C GLU A 39 -5.68 12.43 -5.24
N ILE A 40 -4.91 12.92 -4.28
CA ILE A 40 -4.74 12.35 -2.95
C ILE A 40 -5.11 13.42 -1.93
N THR A 41 -6.08 13.12 -1.08
CA THR A 41 -6.54 14.00 -0.01
C THR A 41 -6.31 13.31 1.34
N LEU A 42 -5.70 14.03 2.27
CA LEU A 42 -5.56 13.62 3.66
C LEU A 42 -6.40 14.57 4.51
N THR A 43 -7.39 14.05 5.23
CA THR A 43 -8.29 14.86 6.07
C THR A 43 -8.24 14.35 7.51
N GLN A 44 -8.12 15.24 8.48
CA GLN A 44 -8.20 14.88 9.90
C GLN A 44 -9.65 14.50 10.27
N GLN A 45 -9.83 13.41 11.04
CA GLN A 45 -11.15 13.02 11.53
C GLN A 45 -11.46 13.71 12.86
N ALA A 46 -12.60 14.41 12.91
CA ALA A 46 -13.04 15.20 14.07
C ALA A 46 -13.15 14.40 15.38
N ASN A 47 -13.48 13.11 15.30
CA ASN A 47 -13.80 12.31 16.49
C ASN A 47 -12.58 11.80 17.28
N ASN A 48 -11.32 12.06 16.86
CA ASN A 48 -10.17 11.58 17.63
C ASN A 48 -8.84 12.34 17.48
N GLY A 49 -8.77 13.48 16.77
CA GLY A 49 -7.60 14.38 16.71
C GLY A 49 -6.29 13.81 16.11
N ALA A 50 -6.09 12.49 16.11
CA ALA A 50 -4.86 11.82 15.71
C ALA A 50 -5.06 10.91 14.48
N ARG A 51 -6.30 10.74 14.00
CA ARG A 51 -6.60 9.85 12.88
C ARG A 51 -6.84 10.64 11.61
N TYR A 52 -6.03 10.36 10.59
CA TYR A 52 -6.17 10.93 9.25
C TYR A 52 -6.81 9.91 8.32
N ARG A 53 -7.73 10.38 7.47
CA ARG A 53 -8.30 9.60 6.38
C ARG A 53 -7.60 9.98 5.08
N LYS A 54 -6.96 8.99 4.44
CA LYS A 54 -6.42 9.10 3.09
C LYS A 54 -7.49 8.71 2.08
N GLN A 55 -7.87 9.64 1.21
CA GLN A 55 -8.74 9.41 0.07
C GLN A 55 -7.94 9.59 -1.21
N ILE A 56 -8.16 8.69 -2.17
CA ILE A 56 -7.48 8.69 -3.46
C ILE A 56 -8.55 8.72 -4.54
N ARG A 57 -8.36 9.56 -5.56
CA ARG A 57 -9.22 9.64 -6.74
C ARG A 57 -8.39 9.55 -8.01
N LEU A 58 -8.90 8.81 -8.99
CA LEU A 58 -8.38 8.77 -10.35
C LEU A 58 -9.47 9.32 -11.26
N ASN A 59 -9.18 10.42 -11.96
CA ASN A 59 -10.14 11.15 -12.80
C ASN A 59 -11.44 11.49 -12.03
N GLY A 60 -11.30 11.94 -10.78
CA GLY A 60 -12.42 12.29 -9.90
C GLY A 60 -13.14 11.11 -9.23
N VAL A 61 -12.88 9.87 -9.66
CA VAL A 61 -13.52 8.66 -9.09
C VAL A 61 -12.68 8.10 -7.94
N ALA A 62 -13.31 7.82 -6.80
CA ALA A 62 -12.62 7.22 -5.66
C ALA A 62 -12.05 5.83 -5.99
N ARG A 63 -10.78 5.61 -5.63
CA ARG A 63 -10.04 4.37 -5.88
C ARG A 63 -9.26 3.93 -4.65
N ARG A 64 -8.89 2.65 -4.59
CA ARG A 64 -8.01 2.11 -3.55
C ARG A 64 -6.57 2.48 -3.87
N ALA A 65 -5.71 2.45 -2.85
CA ALA A 65 -4.27 2.70 -3.03
C ALA A 65 -3.63 1.74 -4.04
N MET A 66 -4.05 0.47 -4.05
CA MET A 66 -3.54 -0.51 -5.01
C MET A 66 -3.91 -0.19 -6.46
N ASP A 67 -5.00 0.55 -6.68
CA ASP A 67 -5.45 0.89 -8.04
C ASP A 67 -4.61 2.04 -8.65
N LEU A 68 -3.73 2.69 -7.87
CA LEU A 68 -2.68 3.58 -8.40
C LEU A 68 -1.45 2.83 -8.92
N LEU A 69 -1.29 1.55 -8.57
CA LEU A 69 -0.10 0.82 -8.98
C LEU A 69 -0.10 0.71 -10.50
N GLY A 70 1.01 1.16 -11.08
CA GLY A 70 1.12 1.31 -12.51
C GLY A 70 0.21 2.39 -13.08
N GLN A 71 -0.27 3.39 -12.33
CA GLN A 71 -0.87 4.67 -12.80
C GLN A 71 0.16 5.82 -12.90
N LEU A 72 1.22 5.73 -12.11
CA LEU A 72 2.42 6.56 -12.23
C LEU A 72 3.61 5.67 -11.88
N ASN A 73 4.59 5.57 -12.77
CA ASN A 73 5.78 4.76 -12.52
C ASN A 73 6.84 5.68 -11.93
N VAL A 74 7.31 5.36 -10.73
CA VAL A 74 8.28 6.17 -10.00
C VAL A 74 9.37 5.26 -9.44
N VAL A 75 10.61 5.69 -9.61
CA VAL A 75 11.77 5.11 -8.96
C VAL A 75 12.32 6.16 -8.00
N LEU A 76 12.37 5.83 -6.72
CA LEU A 76 12.97 6.66 -5.69
C LEU A 76 14.33 6.05 -5.33
N PHE A 77 15.39 6.86 -5.37
CA PHE A 77 16.73 6.47 -4.94
C PHE A 77 17.02 7.06 -3.56
N LEU A 78 17.42 6.21 -2.63
CA LEU A 78 17.65 6.53 -1.24
C LEU A 78 19.03 5.99 -0.81
N PRO A 79 19.77 6.66 0.08
CA PRO A 79 21.02 6.12 0.62
C PRO A 79 20.86 4.72 1.25
N GLU A 80 19.69 4.42 1.81
CA GLU A 80 19.36 3.12 2.39
C GLU A 80 19.26 1.99 1.36
N ASP A 81 19.17 2.30 0.06
CA ASP A 81 19.07 1.31 -1.02
C ASP A 81 20.34 0.44 -1.15
N ILE A 82 21.47 0.84 -0.53
CA ILE A 82 22.65 -0.02 -0.42
C ILE A 82 22.33 -1.36 0.26
N ALA A 83 21.35 -1.38 1.16
CA ALA A 83 20.88 -2.58 1.84
C ALA A 83 20.16 -3.55 0.89
N LEU A 84 19.85 -3.15 -0.35
CA LEU A 84 19.39 -4.08 -1.38
C LEU A 84 20.50 -5.08 -1.75
N VAL A 85 21.75 -4.64 -1.74
CA VAL A 85 22.92 -5.46 -2.11
C VAL A 85 23.37 -6.33 -0.93
N SER A 86 23.53 -5.74 0.24
CA SER A 86 24.11 -6.39 1.42
C SER A 86 23.11 -6.89 2.46
N GLY A 87 21.83 -6.55 2.31
CA GLY A 87 20.79 -6.85 3.29
C GLY A 87 20.09 -8.20 3.11
N SER A 88 19.06 -8.41 3.94
CA SER A 88 18.30 -9.65 3.98
C SER A 88 17.58 -9.94 2.66
N PRO A 89 17.33 -11.23 2.33
CA PRO A 89 16.52 -11.61 1.17
C PRO A 89 15.11 -10.99 1.17
N SER A 90 14.55 -10.70 2.34
CA SER A 90 13.24 -10.06 2.47
C SER A 90 13.19 -8.65 1.86
N ARG A 91 14.26 -7.86 1.99
CA ARG A 91 14.33 -6.53 1.37
C ARG A 91 14.35 -6.62 -0.15
N ARG A 92 15.19 -7.52 -0.70
CA ARG A 92 15.25 -7.78 -2.14
C ARG A 92 13.92 -8.25 -2.72
N ARG A 93 13.24 -9.19 -2.06
CA ARG A 93 11.89 -9.63 -2.46
C ARG A 93 10.92 -8.46 -2.48
N ARG A 94 10.83 -7.69 -1.38
CA ARG A 94 9.93 -6.53 -1.30
C ARG A 94 10.19 -5.50 -2.40
N TYR A 95 11.46 -5.25 -2.73
CA TYR A 95 11.84 -4.35 -3.83
C TYR A 95 11.37 -4.88 -5.18
N LEU A 96 11.67 -6.15 -5.49
CA LEU A 96 11.25 -6.80 -6.74
C LEU A 96 9.74 -6.85 -6.86
N ASP A 97 9.04 -7.25 -5.80
CA ASP A 97 7.58 -7.30 -5.74
C ASP A 97 6.97 -5.92 -6.05
N ALA A 98 7.51 -4.86 -5.44
CA ALA A 98 7.04 -3.48 -5.67
C ALA A 98 7.30 -3.02 -7.12
N ALA A 99 8.47 -3.34 -7.68
CA ALA A 99 8.80 -3.01 -9.06
C ALA A 99 7.88 -3.75 -10.05
N LEU A 100 7.66 -5.05 -9.85
CA LEU A 100 6.76 -5.85 -10.67
C LEU A 100 5.31 -5.35 -10.58
N CYS A 101 4.84 -4.96 -9.39
CA CYS A 101 3.51 -4.39 -9.23
C CYS A 101 3.28 -3.08 -10.00
N GLN A 102 4.34 -2.30 -10.29
CA GLN A 102 4.21 -1.10 -11.12
C GLN A 102 4.01 -1.40 -12.61
N ILE A 103 4.41 -2.61 -13.06
CA ILE A 103 4.44 -3.00 -14.47
C ILE A 103 3.31 -3.98 -14.79
N ASP A 104 3.03 -4.91 -13.87
CA ASP A 104 2.03 -5.96 -14.03
C ASP A 104 0.95 -5.91 -12.92
N PRO A 105 -0.26 -5.40 -13.24
CA PRO A 105 -1.39 -5.41 -12.33
C PRO A 105 -1.89 -6.81 -11.96
N VAL A 106 -1.69 -7.82 -12.81
CA VAL A 106 -2.04 -9.22 -12.52
C VAL A 106 -1.14 -9.74 -11.42
N TYR A 107 0.17 -9.56 -11.56
CA TYR A 107 1.15 -9.90 -10.52
C TYR A 107 0.78 -9.29 -9.17
N CYS A 108 0.43 -7.99 -9.14
CA CYS A 108 0.04 -7.32 -7.90
C CYS A 108 -1.18 -7.97 -7.21
N ARG A 109 -2.21 -8.32 -7.99
CA ARG A 109 -3.40 -9.03 -7.47
C ARG A 109 -3.04 -10.42 -6.97
N THR A 110 -2.21 -11.14 -7.70
CA THR A 110 -1.74 -12.49 -7.31
C THR A 110 -0.92 -12.43 -6.02
N LEU A 111 0.01 -11.49 -5.89
CA LEU A 111 0.82 -11.29 -4.69
C LEU A 111 -0.06 -10.96 -3.46
N SER A 112 -1.05 -10.08 -3.62
CA SER A 112 -2.00 -9.76 -2.55
C SER A 112 -2.77 -11.00 -2.08
N ARG A 113 -3.28 -11.79 -3.03
CA ARG A 113 -3.98 -13.05 -2.73
C ARG A 113 -3.06 -14.08 -2.07
N TYR A 114 -1.86 -14.26 -2.59
CA TYR A 114 -0.85 -15.15 -2.03
C TYR A 114 -0.56 -14.80 -0.56
N ASN A 115 -0.31 -13.53 -0.26
CA ASN A 115 -0.05 -13.07 1.11
C ASN A 115 -1.23 -13.32 2.06
N GLN A 116 -2.48 -13.16 1.59
CA GLN A 116 -3.67 -13.49 2.37
C GLN A 116 -3.76 -14.99 2.69
N ILE A 117 -3.54 -15.84 1.68
CA ILE A 117 -3.57 -17.30 1.82
C ILE A 117 -2.49 -17.77 2.78
N VAL A 118 -1.25 -17.29 2.62
CA VAL A 118 -0.14 -17.63 3.53
C VAL A 118 -0.46 -17.22 4.97
N THR A 119 -1.07 -16.04 5.16
CA THR A 119 -1.45 -15.57 6.50
C THR A 119 -2.53 -16.48 7.12
N GLN A 120 -3.56 -16.84 6.35
CA GLN A 120 -4.64 -17.72 6.80
C GLN A 120 -4.13 -19.14 7.10
N ARG A 121 -3.27 -19.68 6.23
CA ARG A 121 -2.59 -20.97 6.44
C ARG A 121 -1.74 -20.96 7.71
N ASN A 122 -0.95 -19.92 7.92
CA ASN A 122 -0.11 -19.80 9.13
C ASN A 122 -0.95 -19.66 10.40
N ALA A 123 -2.09 -18.98 10.33
CA ALA A 123 -3.04 -18.90 11.43
C ALA A 123 -3.64 -20.28 11.76
N LEU A 124 -4.05 -21.05 10.73
CA LEU A 124 -4.55 -22.41 10.90
C LEU A 124 -3.49 -23.35 11.47
N LEU A 125 -2.24 -23.29 10.98
CA LEU A 125 -1.13 -24.07 11.53
C LEU A 125 -0.92 -23.79 13.02
N LYS A 126 -1.03 -22.52 13.42
CA LYS A 126 -0.91 -22.13 14.83
C LYS A 126 -2.06 -22.69 15.67
N ASP A 127 -3.29 -22.60 15.17
CA ASP A 127 -4.50 -23.10 15.86
C ASP A 127 -4.44 -24.64 16.02
N LEU A 128 -4.08 -25.37 14.96
CA LEU A 128 -3.90 -26.82 15.00
C LEU A 128 -2.83 -27.26 16.01
N ARG A 129 -1.75 -26.49 16.14
CA ARG A 129 -0.69 -26.76 17.13
C ARG A 129 -1.17 -26.53 18.56
N GLU A 130 -1.99 -25.50 18.80
CA GLU A 130 -2.39 -25.08 20.15
C GLU A 130 -3.63 -25.82 20.66
N ARG A 131 -4.58 -26.13 19.78
CA ARG A 131 -5.89 -26.68 20.14
C ARG A 131 -6.14 -28.08 19.57
N GLY A 132 -5.26 -28.57 18.71
CA GLY A 132 -5.53 -29.75 17.89
C GLY A 132 -6.55 -29.47 16.79
N GLY A 133 -6.87 -30.48 15.99
CA GLY A 133 -7.86 -30.38 14.92
C GLY A 133 -7.49 -31.23 13.71
N ASP A 134 -8.28 -31.09 12.64
CA ASP A 134 -8.07 -31.86 11.41
C ASP A 134 -7.04 -31.19 10.50
N SER A 135 -5.88 -31.83 10.37
CA SER A 135 -4.81 -31.39 9.47
C SER A 135 -5.20 -31.39 7.98
N ALA A 136 -6.24 -32.14 7.58
CA ALA A 136 -6.71 -32.15 6.20
C ALA A 136 -7.24 -30.78 5.74
N GLN A 137 -7.60 -29.89 6.68
CA GLN A 137 -7.98 -28.51 6.38
C GLN A 137 -6.84 -27.70 5.73
N LEU A 138 -5.58 -28.11 5.89
CA LEU A 138 -4.43 -27.47 5.24
C LEU A 138 -4.42 -27.70 3.73
N ALA A 139 -4.95 -28.83 3.25
CA ALA A 139 -4.93 -29.20 1.83
C ALA A 139 -5.63 -28.14 0.96
N PHE A 140 -6.76 -27.59 1.46
CA PHE A 140 -7.48 -26.50 0.77
C PHE A 140 -6.61 -25.25 0.55
N TRP A 141 -5.74 -24.92 1.51
CA TRP A 141 -4.85 -23.77 1.40
C TRP A 141 -3.66 -24.05 0.50
N ASP A 142 -3.14 -25.29 0.54
CA ASP A 142 -2.04 -25.73 -0.31
C ASP A 142 -2.43 -25.76 -1.80
N GLU A 143 -3.67 -26.11 -2.14
CA GLU A 143 -4.20 -26.04 -3.51
C GLU A 143 -4.34 -24.61 -4.06
N ARG A 144 -4.37 -23.59 -3.19
CA ARG A 144 -4.56 -22.19 -3.59
C ARG A 144 -3.27 -21.37 -3.64
N LEU A 145 -2.15 -21.97 -3.24
CA LEU A 145 -0.80 -21.43 -3.39
C LEU A 145 -0.29 -21.65 -4.82
#